data_AF-A0A6B2CH57-F1
#
_entry.id   AF-A0A6B2CH57-F1
#
_cell.length_a   1.000
_cell.length_b   1.000
_cell.length_c   1.000
_cell.angle_alpha   90.00
_cell.angle_beta   90.00
_cell.angle_gamma   90.00
#
_symmetry.space_group_name_H-M   'P 1'
#
loop_
_entity.id
_entity.type
_entity.pdbx_description
1 polymer ?
#
loop_
_entity_poly.entity_id
_entity_poly.type
_entity_poly.pdbx_seq_one_letter_code
_entity_poly.pdbx_strand_id
1 'polypeptide(L)'
;MPYNRFYSTVYQNFRDGKYDDGLRGLAGYKVYITTSASFRKIYNQLVTVLDKIIESSPTQKSQSGGTTSGVSMTQLTRPLVRLNILLEYQKKRRVIDDDLADGIKQALDEIRANLNNPDNAVKYATALRDSLDAFLAYVIYGMKGRGEEEYGY
;
A
#
# COMPACT_ATOMS: atom_id res chain seq x y z
N MET A 1 19.63 4.21 3.99
CA MET A 1 18.31 4.24 4.66
C MET A 1 18.21 3.03 5.58
N PRO A 2 17.54 3.12 6.73
CA PRO A 2 17.30 1.96 7.57
C PRO A 2 16.54 0.88 6.77
N TYR A 3 16.87 -0.38 7.03
CA TYR A 3 16.18 -1.53 6.42
C TYR A 3 14.71 -1.48 6.80
N ASN A 4 13.84 -1.40 5.79
CA ASN A 4 12.39 -1.41 5.97
C ASN A 4 11.83 -2.73 5.44
N ARG A 5 11.29 -3.56 6.33
CA ARG A 5 10.89 -4.93 5.98
C ARG A 5 9.69 -4.92 5.05
N PHE A 6 8.67 -4.09 5.29
CA PHE A 6 7.51 -4.01 4.39
C PHE A 6 7.95 -3.63 2.98
N TYR A 7 8.76 -2.59 2.84
CA TYR A 7 9.21 -2.14 1.53
C TYR A 7 10.09 -3.19 0.83
N SER A 8 11.12 -3.69 1.50
CA SER A 8 12.14 -4.55 0.89
C SER A 8 11.72 -6.00 0.67
N THR A 9 10.86 -6.55 1.53
CA THR A 9 10.51 -7.98 1.48
C THR A 9 9.09 -8.25 1.01
N VAL A 10 8.20 -7.26 1.10
CA VAL A 10 6.81 -7.39 0.63
C VAL A 10 6.64 -6.59 -0.65
N TYR A 11 6.62 -5.25 -0.56
CA TYR A 11 6.29 -4.38 -1.68
C TYR A 11 7.21 -4.59 -2.90
N GLN A 12 8.53 -4.63 -2.72
CA GLN A 12 9.47 -4.83 -3.83
C GLN A 12 9.23 -6.16 -4.55
N ASN A 13 8.92 -7.23 -3.84
CA ASN A 13 8.59 -8.52 -4.47
C ASN A 13 7.29 -8.45 -5.30
N PHE A 14 6.25 -7.77 -4.80
CA PHE A 14 5.04 -7.51 -5.59
C PHE A 14 5.34 -6.65 -6.83
N ARG A 15 6.15 -5.60 -6.67
CA ARG A 15 6.58 -4.70 -7.75
C ARG A 15 7.35 -5.43 -8.86
N ASP A 16 8.15 -6.41 -8.46
CA ASP A 16 9.00 -7.20 -9.35
C ASP A 16 8.28 -8.46 -9.88
N GLY A 17 6.99 -8.67 -9.56
CA GLY A 17 6.18 -9.81 -10.01
C GLY A 17 6.45 -11.12 -9.28
N LYS A 18 7.25 -11.09 -8.20
CA LYS A 18 7.60 -12.24 -7.36
C LYS A 18 6.58 -12.42 -6.24
N TYR A 19 5.32 -12.65 -6.60
CA TYR A 19 4.21 -12.69 -5.64
C TYR A 19 4.41 -13.72 -4.53
N ASP A 20 4.89 -14.93 -4.85
CA ASP A 20 5.16 -15.97 -3.85
C ASP A 20 6.18 -15.53 -2.80
N ASP A 21 7.24 -14.84 -3.21
CA ASP A 21 8.26 -14.32 -2.31
C ASP A 21 7.72 -13.16 -1.45
N GLY A 22 6.85 -12.31 -2.03
CA GLY A 22 6.13 -11.28 -1.28
C GLY A 22 5.21 -11.86 -0.21
N LEU A 23 4.46 -12.92 -0.55
CA LEU A 23 3.59 -13.63 0.39
C LEU A 23 4.40 -14.35 1.49
N ARG A 24 5.54 -14.97 1.15
CA ARG A 24 6.47 -15.52 2.14
C ARG A 24 7.01 -14.44 3.09
N GLY A 25 7.28 -13.23 2.57
CA GLY A 25 7.66 -12.07 3.37
C GLY A 25 6.63 -11.72 4.44
N LEU A 26 5.34 -11.85 4.11
CA LEU A 26 4.22 -11.63 5.04
C LEU A 26 4.09 -12.72 6.10
N ALA A 27 4.40 -13.99 5.78
CA ALA A 27 4.24 -15.11 6.71
C ALA A 27 5.06 -14.95 8.02
N GLY A 28 6.19 -14.24 7.96
CA GLY A 28 7.00 -13.91 9.12
C GLY A 28 6.79 -12.50 9.67
N TYR A 29 5.90 -11.71 9.08
CA TYR A 29 5.69 -10.30 9.43
C TYR A 29 4.85 -10.20 10.70
N LYS A 30 5.31 -9.41 11.67
CA LYS A 30 4.59 -9.18 12.92
C LYS A 30 4.34 -7.68 13.09
N VAL A 31 3.12 -7.35 13.48
CA VAL A 31 2.74 -6.02 13.96
C VAL A 31 2.48 -6.10 15.45
N TYR A 32 2.89 -5.08 16.19
CA TYR A 32 2.79 -5.06 17.66
C TYR A 32 1.77 -4.05 18.15
N ILE A 33 1.60 -2.94 17.43
CA ILE A 33 0.70 -1.84 17.82
C ILE A 33 -0.45 -1.64 16.83
N THR A 34 -0.26 -2.06 15.58
CA THR A 34 -1.27 -1.89 14.54
C THR A 34 -2.47 -2.82 14.79
N THR A 35 -3.61 -2.25 15.17
CA THR A 35 -4.87 -3.01 15.27
C THR A 35 -5.57 -3.12 13.91
N SER A 36 -6.46 -4.10 13.75
CA SER A 36 -7.24 -4.25 12.51
C SER A 36 -8.11 -3.02 12.19
N ALA A 37 -8.71 -2.40 13.21
CA ALA A 37 -9.53 -1.20 13.04
C ALA A 37 -8.67 0.01 12.59
N SER A 38 -7.52 0.19 13.25
CA SER A 38 -6.55 1.23 12.91
C SER A 38 -6.04 1.05 11.48
N PHE A 39 -5.63 -0.16 11.13
CA PHE A 39 -5.12 -0.46 9.79
C PHE A 39 -6.18 -0.25 8.73
N ARG A 40 -7.42 -0.73 8.92
CA ARG A 40 -8.50 -0.57 7.94
C ARG A 40 -8.79 0.90 7.63
N LYS A 41 -8.71 1.78 8.63
CA LYS A 41 -8.89 3.22 8.44
C LYS A 41 -7.79 3.83 7.56
N ILE A 42 -6.54 3.45 7.80
CA ILE A 42 -5.37 3.91 7.02
C ILE A 42 -5.43 3.31 5.60
N TYR A 43 -5.66 2.01 5.50
CA TYR A 43 -5.82 1.25 4.26
C TYR A 43 -6.86 1.91 3.34
N ASN A 44 -8.07 2.20 3.82
CA ASN A 44 -9.12 2.81 3.00
C ASN A 44 -8.68 4.15 2.37
N GLN A 45 -7.87 4.95 3.10
CA GLN A 45 -7.34 6.21 2.58
C GLN A 45 -6.23 6.00 1.55
N LEU A 46 -5.36 5.02 1.76
CA LEU A 46 -4.31 4.65 0.81
C LEU A 46 -4.93 4.18 -0.51
N VAL A 47 -5.79 3.16 -0.45
CA VAL A 47 -6.36 2.50 -1.64
C VAL A 47 -7.16 3.46 -2.49
N THR A 48 -7.93 4.37 -1.88
CA THR A 48 -8.69 5.42 -2.61
C THR A 48 -7.80 6.28 -3.53
N VAL A 49 -6.56 6.54 -3.13
CA VAL A 49 -5.61 7.32 -3.95
C VAL A 49 -4.88 6.42 -4.94
N LEU A 50 -4.52 5.20 -4.55
CA LEU A 50 -3.87 4.24 -5.44
C LEU A 50 -4.78 3.84 -6.59
N ASP A 51 -6.05 3.57 -6.32
CA ASP A 51 -7.05 3.21 -7.32
C ASP A 51 -7.23 4.34 -8.34
N LYS A 52 -7.21 5.62 -7.91
CA LYS A 52 -7.21 6.77 -8.83
C LYS A 52 -5.99 6.81 -9.75
N ILE A 53 -4.81 6.41 -9.25
CA ILE A 53 -3.59 6.32 -10.08
C ILE A 53 -3.78 5.20 -11.10
N ILE A 54 -4.25 4.03 -10.68
CA ILE A 54 -4.48 2.86 -11.53
C ILE A 54 -5.50 3.17 -12.64
N GLU A 55 -6.62 3.81 -12.30
CA GLU A 55 -7.68 4.23 -13.22
C GLU A 55 -7.24 5.36 -14.17
N SER A 56 -6.25 6.16 -13.79
CA SER A 56 -5.71 7.22 -14.65
C SER A 56 -4.78 6.70 -15.75
N SER A 57 -4.62 5.38 -15.87
CA SER A 57 -3.85 4.70 -16.92
C SER A 57 -4.26 5.17 -18.32
N PRO A 58 -3.30 5.54 -19.20
CA PRO A 58 -3.59 5.97 -20.56
C PRO A 58 -4.32 4.89 -21.38
N THR A 59 -4.06 3.62 -21.09
CA THR A 59 -4.62 2.47 -21.80
C THR A 59 -6.13 2.29 -21.53
N GLN A 60 -6.63 2.74 -20.38
CA GLN A 60 -8.07 2.68 -20.07
C GLN A 60 -8.85 3.85 -20.71
N LYS A 61 -8.20 4.99 -20.97
CA LYS A 61 -8.86 6.16 -21.61
C LYS A 61 -9.32 5.91 -23.04
N SER A 62 -8.78 4.92 -23.75
CA SER A 62 -9.15 4.62 -25.14
C SER A 62 -10.40 3.73 -25.30
N GLN A 63 -10.90 3.09 -24.23
CA GLN A 63 -12.08 2.21 -24.33
C GLN A 63 -13.41 2.87 -23.96
N SER A 64 -13.37 4.02 -23.27
CA SER A 64 -14.57 4.75 -22.88
C SER A 64 -14.68 6.02 -23.73
N GLY A 65 -15.46 5.96 -24.81
CA GLY A 65 -15.79 7.08 -25.71
C GLY A 65 -16.63 8.19 -25.07
N GLY A 66 -16.32 8.56 -23.83
CA GLY A 66 -16.96 9.62 -23.07
C GLY A 66 -15.91 10.53 -22.46
N THR A 67 -16.18 11.83 -22.51
CA THR A 67 -15.38 12.92 -21.95
C THR A 67 -15.32 12.83 -20.42
N THR A 68 -14.69 11.80 -19.87
CA THR A 68 -14.35 11.79 -18.45
C THR A 68 -13.11 12.65 -18.33
N SER A 69 -13.24 13.79 -17.64
CA SER A 69 -12.16 14.66 -17.20
C SER A 69 -11.14 13.86 -16.39
N GLY A 70 -10.29 13.11 -17.07
CA GLY A 70 -9.35 12.19 -16.44
C GLY A 70 -8.36 13.00 -15.62
N VAL A 71 -8.33 12.74 -14.31
CA VAL A 71 -7.39 13.36 -13.39
C VAL A 71 -5.98 13.22 -13.99
N SER A 72 -5.30 14.34 -14.17
CA SER A 72 -3.92 14.32 -14.66
C SER A 72 -3.03 13.72 -13.57
N MET A 73 -2.08 12.84 -13.94
CA MET A 73 -1.13 12.24 -12.99
C MET A 73 -0.43 13.30 -12.14
N THR A 74 -0.18 14.48 -12.69
CA THR A 74 0.43 15.60 -11.96
C THR A 74 -0.44 16.10 -10.79
N GLN A 75 -1.76 16.00 -10.90
CA GLN A 75 -2.72 16.35 -9.82
C GLN A 75 -2.70 15.34 -8.66
N LEU A 76 -2.13 14.14 -8.86
CA LEU A 76 -2.02 13.08 -7.83
C LEU A 76 -0.82 13.28 -6.89
N THR A 77 0.08 14.22 -7.21
CA THR A 77 1.21 14.60 -6.34
C THR A 77 0.75 15.02 -4.95
N ARG A 78 -0.26 15.91 -4.86
CA ARG A 78 -0.76 16.43 -3.58
C ARG A 78 -1.45 15.34 -2.73
N PRO A 79 -2.34 14.51 -3.29
CA PRO A 79 -2.85 13.32 -2.59
C PRO A 79 -1.75 12.42 -2.02
N LEU A 80 -0.73 12.06 -2.81
CA LEU A 80 0.38 11.20 -2.33
C LEU A 80 1.15 11.85 -1.17
N VAL A 81 1.45 13.15 -1.25
CA VAL A 81 2.10 13.89 -0.15
C VAL A 81 1.22 13.89 1.11
N ARG A 82 -0.10 14.04 0.97
CA ARG A 82 -1.03 13.98 2.11
C ARG A 82 -1.01 12.61 2.79
N LEU A 83 -0.91 11.51 2.03
CA LEU A 83 -0.78 10.18 2.60
C LEU A 83 0.52 10.02 3.41
N ASN A 84 1.64 10.54 2.90
CA ASN A 84 2.91 10.53 3.66
C ASN A 84 2.81 11.29 4.99
N ILE A 85 2.18 12.48 4.99
CA ILE A 85 1.93 13.25 6.21
C ILE A 85 1.03 12.47 7.18
N LEU A 86 -0.01 11.84 6.66
CA LEU A 86 -0.94 11.04 7.46
C LEU A 86 -0.23 9.84 8.11
N LEU A 87 0.57 9.10 7.35
CA LEU A 87 1.34 7.97 7.86
C LEU A 87 2.32 8.41 8.95
N GLU A 88 3.02 9.53 8.76
CA GLU A 88 3.90 10.08 9.80
C GLU A 88 3.13 10.45 11.06
N TYR A 89 1.96 11.08 10.92
CA TYR A 89 1.10 11.41 12.06
C TYR A 89 0.61 10.16 12.81
N GLN A 90 0.12 9.14 12.09
CA GLN A 90 -0.35 7.89 12.71
C GLN A 90 0.80 7.13 13.38
N LYS A 91 1.99 7.13 12.77
CA LYS A 91 3.22 6.58 13.35
C LYS A 91 3.55 7.25 14.68
N LYS A 92 3.60 8.59 14.72
CA LYS A 92 3.87 9.35 15.95
C LYS A 92 2.81 9.14 17.04
N ARG A 93 1.57 8.83 16.65
CA ARG A 93 0.50 8.45 17.57
C ARG A 93 0.53 6.99 18.02
N ARG A 94 1.49 6.19 17.56
CA ARG A 94 1.60 4.76 17.83
C ARG A 94 0.33 3.97 17.43
N VAL A 95 -0.26 4.35 16.31
CA VAL A 95 -1.46 3.70 15.74
C VAL A 95 -1.10 2.68 14.65
N ILE A 96 0.11 2.81 14.08
CA ILE A 96 0.67 1.95 13.06
C ILE A 96 2.15 1.69 13.41
N ASP A 97 2.61 0.46 13.20
CA ASP A 97 4.01 0.07 13.43
C ASP A 97 4.95 0.87 12.52
N ASP A 98 6.05 1.35 13.10
CA ASP A 98 7.00 2.24 12.42
C ASP A 98 7.53 1.66 11.11
N ASP A 99 7.89 0.37 11.10
CA ASP A 99 8.37 -0.33 9.90
C ASP A 99 7.29 -0.38 8.80
N LEU A 100 6.04 -0.67 9.16
CA LEU A 100 4.95 -0.68 8.19
C LEU A 100 4.70 0.72 7.61
N ALA A 101 4.64 1.74 8.47
CA ALA A 101 4.38 3.11 8.06
C ALA A 101 5.49 3.67 7.17
N ASP A 102 6.75 3.48 7.54
CA ASP A 102 7.89 3.96 6.75
C ASP A 102 8.04 3.18 5.43
N GLY A 103 7.59 1.92 5.40
CA GLY A 103 7.65 1.11 4.18
C GLY A 103 6.63 1.53 3.15
N ILE A 104 5.41 1.80 3.61
CA ILE A 104 4.36 2.38 2.76
C ILE A 104 4.78 3.76 2.25
N LYS A 105 5.35 4.61 3.12
CA LYS A 105 5.85 5.94 2.70
C LYS A 105 6.92 5.84 1.62
N GLN A 106 7.85 4.90 1.76
CA GLN A 106 8.90 4.68 0.76
C GLN A 106 8.31 4.23 -0.59
N ALA A 107 7.30 3.35 -0.58
CA ALA A 107 6.58 2.96 -1.80
C ALA A 107 5.79 4.14 -2.42
N LEU A 108 5.16 4.99 -1.60
CA LEU A 108 4.47 6.20 -2.05
C LEU A 108 5.43 7.21 -2.68
N ASP A 109 6.63 7.37 -2.11
CA ASP A 109 7.67 8.23 -2.68
C ASP A 109 8.17 7.71 -4.03
N GLU A 110 8.29 6.38 -4.18
CA GLU A 110 8.64 5.75 -5.44
C GLU A 110 7.57 5.97 -6.53
N ILE A 111 6.29 5.80 -6.17
CA ILE A 111 5.17 6.10 -7.08
C ILE A 111 5.21 7.58 -7.48
N ARG A 112 5.39 8.49 -6.51
CA ARG A 112 5.44 9.93 -6.74
C ARG A 112 6.58 10.34 -7.68
N ALA A 113 7.77 9.74 -7.51
CA ALA A 113 8.92 9.98 -8.38
C ALA A 113 8.67 9.54 -9.83
N ASN A 114 7.74 8.61 -10.04
CA ASN A 114 7.40 8.07 -11.36
C ASN A 114 6.12 8.64 -11.96
N LEU A 115 5.49 9.67 -11.38
CA LEU A 115 4.26 10.28 -11.95
C LEU A 115 4.43 10.82 -13.39
N ASN A 116 5.65 11.15 -13.79
CA ASN A 116 5.97 11.57 -15.17
C ASN A 116 6.09 10.38 -16.15
N ASN A 117 6.07 9.14 -15.66
CA ASN A 117 6.03 7.91 -16.43
C ASN A 117 4.77 7.11 -16.01
N PRO A 118 3.61 7.34 -16.66
CA PRO A 118 2.34 6.78 -16.24
C PRO A 118 2.32 5.26 -16.09
N ASP A 119 3.01 4.52 -16.97
CA ASP A 119 3.06 3.05 -16.92
C ASP A 119 3.76 2.57 -15.64
N ASN A 120 4.89 3.19 -15.30
CA ASN A 120 5.59 2.89 -14.05
C ASN A 120 4.76 3.30 -12.82
N ALA A 121 4.15 4.48 -12.85
CA ALA A 121 3.31 4.94 -11.73
C ALA A 121 2.14 3.99 -11.47
N VAL A 122 1.45 3.54 -12.53
CA VAL A 122 0.37 2.55 -12.44
C VAL A 122 0.90 1.23 -11.92
N LYS A 123 1.97 0.69 -12.51
CA LYS A 123 2.59 -0.56 -12.05
C LYS A 123 2.94 -0.52 -10.56
N TYR A 124 3.55 0.57 -10.10
CA TYR A 124 3.98 0.73 -8.71
C TYR A 124 2.81 0.94 -7.77
N ALA A 125 1.75 1.64 -8.20
CA ALA A 125 0.52 1.78 -7.44
C ALA A 125 -0.22 0.44 -7.31
N THR A 126 -0.33 -0.35 -8.39
CA THR A 126 -0.89 -1.70 -8.37
C THR A 126 -0.11 -2.60 -7.41
N ALA A 127 1.22 -2.61 -7.50
CA ALA A 127 2.04 -3.40 -6.58
C ALA A 127 1.83 -3.01 -5.11
N LEU A 128 1.73 -1.71 -4.81
CA LEU A 128 1.44 -1.26 -3.45
C LEU A 128 0.02 -1.67 -3.02
N ARG A 129 -0.97 -1.55 -3.91
CA ARG A 129 -2.35 -1.93 -3.65
C ARG A 129 -2.48 -3.41 -3.30
N ASP A 130 -1.88 -4.28 -4.11
CA ASP A 130 -1.89 -5.73 -3.94
C ASP A 130 -1.14 -6.13 -2.67
N SER A 131 0.01 -5.51 -2.40
CA SER A 131 0.77 -5.78 -1.18
C SER A 131 0.00 -5.37 0.09
N LEU A 132 -0.79 -4.29 0.04
CA LEU A 132 -1.65 -3.86 1.14
C LEU A 132 -2.85 -4.80 1.33
N ASP A 133 -3.42 -5.34 0.25
CA ASP A 133 -4.46 -6.37 0.31
C ASP A 133 -3.95 -7.65 0.95
N ALA A 134 -2.78 -8.12 0.49
CA ALA A 134 -2.15 -9.28 1.07
C ALA A 134 -1.79 -9.03 2.55
N PHE A 135 -1.28 -7.86 2.90
CA PHE A 135 -1.00 -7.51 4.28
C PHE A 135 -2.28 -7.52 5.16
N LEU A 136 -3.38 -6.95 4.65
CA LEU A 136 -4.67 -6.98 5.33
C LEU A 136 -5.12 -8.42 5.60
N ALA A 137 -5.09 -9.28 4.58
CA ALA A 137 -5.57 -10.66 4.67
C ALA A 137 -4.68 -11.53 5.56
N TYR A 138 -3.36 -11.55 5.30
CA TYR A 138 -2.45 -12.52 5.90
C TYR A 138 -1.87 -12.08 7.24
N VAL A 139 -1.66 -10.78 7.45
CA VAL A 139 -1.08 -10.27 8.70
C VAL A 139 -2.18 -9.78 9.63
N ILE A 140 -3.00 -8.83 9.19
CA ILE A 140 -3.99 -8.19 10.07
C ILE A 140 -5.14 -9.14 10.45
N TYR A 141 -5.68 -9.89 9.49
CA TYR A 141 -6.72 -10.89 9.76
C TYR A 141 -6.15 -12.27 10.08
N GLY A 142 -5.05 -12.68 9.42
CA GLY A 142 -4.39 -13.95 9.70
C GLY A 142 -3.84 -14.07 11.14
N MET A 143 -3.38 -12.96 11.76
CA MET A 143 -3.01 -12.97 13.19
C MET A 143 -4.22 -13.17 14.11
N LYS A 144 -5.42 -12.74 13.71
CA LYS A 144 -6.63 -12.92 14.51
C LYS A 144 -7.09 -14.39 14.53
N GLY A 145 -6.95 -15.10 13.41
CA GLY A 145 -7.26 -16.54 13.33
C GLY A 145 -6.36 -17.41 14.21
N ARG A 146 -5.05 -17.11 14.28
CA ARG A 146 -4.13 -17.85 15.16
C ARG A 146 -4.38 -17.64 16.65
N GLY A 147 -4.93 -16.49 17.04
CA GLY A 147 -5.27 -16.20 18.44
C GLY A 147 -6.58 -16.82 18.92
N GLU A 148 -7.49 -17.19 18.00
CA GLU A 148 -8.75 -17.88 18.35
C GLU A 148 -8.57 -19.41 18.38
N GLU A 149 -7.62 -19.98 17.64
CA GLU A 149 -7.30 -21.42 17.71
C GLU A 149 -6.52 -21.83 18.98
N GLU A 150 -5.81 -20.90 19.63
CA GLU A 150 -5.01 -21.19 20.83
C GLU A 150 -5.80 -21.09 22.15
N TYR A 151 -7.03 -20.55 22.11
CA TYR A 151 -7.94 -20.40 23.26
C TYR A 151 -9.34 -20.99 23.02
N GLY A 152 -9.46 -21.96 22.11
CA GLY A 152 -10.65 -22.78 21.94
C GLY A 152 -10.60 -24.06 22.77
N TYR A 153 -10.73 -23.94 24.11
CA TYR A 153 -11.03 -25.04 25.02
C TYR A 153 -12.24 -24.68 25.89
#